data_AF-A0A7S3E522-F1
#
_entry.id   AF-A0A7S3E522-F1
#
_cell.length_a   1.000
_cell.length_b   1.000
_cell.length_c   1.000
_cell.angle_alpha   90.00
_cell.angle_beta   90.00
_cell.angle_gamma   90.00
#
_symmetry.space_group_name_H-M   'P 1'
#
loop_
_entity.id
_entity.type
_entity.pdbx_description
1 polymer ?
#
loop_
_entity_poly.entity_id
_entity_poly.type
_entity_poly.pdbx_seq_one_letter_code
_entity_poly.pdbx_strand_id
1 'polypeptide(L)'
;RREGSGRAPPRRGDANSSKNIQPNAGLQEITTDNGQCYGMFCYNFEFERTEEELPKHWKPMIRVAVSGAAGQISNHLLFQIASGLTFGEDQPVALHLLGSDRSKDAVQGVARELE
;
A
#
# COMPACT_ATOMS: atom_id res chain seq x y z
N ARG A 1 -0.21 50.36 26.00
CA ARG A 1 -1.02 49.24 25.45
C ARG A 1 -0.24 48.70 24.26
N ARG A 2 0.46 47.56 24.42
CA ARG A 2 1.39 47.00 23.42
C ARG A 2 0.58 46.10 22.47
N GLU A 3 0.61 46.38 21.18
CA GLU A 3 0.06 45.50 20.13
C GLU A 3 1.18 44.57 19.63
N GLY A 4 0.88 43.27 19.64
CA GLY A 4 1.83 42.18 19.44
C GLY A 4 2.12 41.90 17.97
N SER A 5 3.39 41.98 17.62
CA SER A 5 3.98 41.43 16.41
C SER A 5 3.91 39.89 16.45
N GLY A 6 3.03 39.29 15.66
CA GLY A 6 2.94 37.84 15.46
C GLY A 6 4.08 37.32 14.59
N ARG A 7 5.15 36.81 15.21
CA ARG A 7 6.26 36.13 14.56
C ARG A 7 5.85 34.67 14.29
N ALA A 8 5.82 34.26 13.03
CA ALA A 8 5.59 32.87 12.62
C ALA A 8 6.68 31.93 13.20
N PRO A 9 6.35 30.72 13.65
CA PRO A 9 7.36 29.76 14.11
C PRO A 9 8.14 29.15 12.92
N PRO A 10 9.42 28.78 13.11
CA PRO A 10 10.30 28.31 12.05
C PRO A 10 9.95 26.89 11.59
N ARG A 11 10.14 26.63 10.29
CA ARG A 11 10.16 25.28 9.72
C ARG A 11 11.35 24.51 10.30
N ARG A 12 11.09 23.32 10.87
CA ARG A 12 12.14 22.37 11.26
C ARG A 12 12.15 21.22 10.26
N GLY A 13 13.19 21.19 9.44
CA GLY A 13 13.64 19.98 8.77
C GLY A 13 14.36 19.05 9.75
N ASP A 14 14.32 17.78 9.37
CA ASP A 14 15.25 16.68 9.64
C ASP A 14 15.54 16.29 11.09
N ALA A 15 14.97 15.15 11.49
CA ALA A 15 15.51 14.30 12.54
C ALA A 15 15.49 12.85 12.07
N ASN A 16 16.64 12.43 11.55
CA ASN A 16 17.07 11.04 11.52
C ASN A 16 16.94 10.46 12.94
N SER A 17 16.14 9.42 13.12
CA SER A 17 16.17 8.61 14.34
C SER A 17 15.96 7.15 13.99
N SER A 18 17.06 6.50 13.57
CA SER A 18 17.24 5.08 13.82
C SER A 18 16.98 4.78 15.29
N LYS A 19 15.88 4.09 15.58
CA LYS A 19 15.80 3.21 16.73
C LYS A 19 15.27 1.86 16.26
N ASN A 20 16.24 0.97 16.13
CA ASN A 20 16.14 -0.47 16.06
C ASN A 20 15.19 -1.00 17.13
N ILE A 21 14.06 -1.57 16.70
CA ILE A 21 13.33 -2.62 17.42
C ILE A 21 12.96 -3.63 16.34
N GLN A 22 13.67 -4.76 16.31
CA GLN A 22 13.13 -5.97 15.68
C GLN A 22 12.00 -6.48 16.57
N PRO A 23 10.77 -6.67 16.06
CA PRO A 23 9.86 -7.61 16.67
C PRO A 23 10.15 -8.99 16.09
N ASN A 24 10.57 -9.86 16.98
CA ASN A 24 10.76 -11.28 16.74
C ASN A 24 9.37 -11.91 16.51
N ALA A 25 9.19 -12.67 15.44
CA ALA A 25 7.99 -13.44 15.09
C ALA A 25 6.66 -12.64 15.05
N GLY A 26 6.24 -12.16 13.87
CA GLY A 26 4.91 -11.57 13.67
C GLY A 26 4.83 -10.64 12.46
N LEU A 27 3.66 -10.62 11.79
CA LEU A 27 3.23 -9.71 10.71
C LEU A 27 4.24 -8.60 10.35
N GLN A 28 4.92 -8.71 9.20
CA GLN A 28 5.72 -7.60 8.69
C GLN A 28 4.81 -6.53 8.09
N GLU A 29 4.84 -5.33 8.67
CA GLU A 29 4.19 -4.15 8.11
C GLU A 29 4.95 -3.66 6.86
N ILE A 30 4.31 -3.72 5.70
CA ILE A 30 4.88 -3.31 4.41
C ILE A 30 4.81 -1.77 4.31
N THR A 31 5.69 -1.10 5.05
CA THR A 31 5.84 0.35 4.88
C THR A 31 6.65 0.61 3.62
N THR A 32 5.99 0.75 2.46
CA THR A 32 6.64 1.37 1.29
C THR A 32 6.89 2.82 1.66
N ASP A 33 8.17 3.23 1.74
CA ASP A 33 8.84 4.57 1.85
C ASP A 33 8.05 5.82 2.31
N ASN A 34 6.75 5.91 2.05
CA ASN A 34 5.81 6.95 2.45
C ASN A 34 4.54 6.43 3.21
N GLY A 35 4.51 5.17 3.66
CA GLY A 35 3.33 4.59 4.33
C GLY A 35 2.14 4.30 3.39
N GLN A 36 2.41 3.94 2.13
CA GLN A 36 1.38 3.78 1.09
C GLN A 36 0.80 2.36 0.98
N CYS A 37 0.44 1.76 2.11
CA CYS A 37 -0.34 0.53 2.15
C CYS A 37 -1.76 0.82 2.67
N TYR A 38 -2.73 -0.07 2.44
CA TYR A 38 -4.13 0.15 2.81
C TYR A 38 -4.71 -1.04 3.57
N GLY A 39 -5.24 -0.81 4.78
CA GLY A 39 -5.96 -1.84 5.55
C GLY A 39 -5.15 -3.11 5.79
N MET A 40 -5.79 -4.28 5.61
CA MET A 40 -5.14 -5.59 5.69
C MET A 40 -3.94 -5.75 4.76
N PHE A 41 -3.90 -5.03 3.63
CA PHE A 41 -2.77 -5.10 2.67
C PHE A 41 -1.49 -4.45 3.18
N CYS A 42 -1.51 -3.83 4.36
CA CYS A 42 -0.27 -3.45 5.05
C CYS A 42 0.48 -4.64 5.64
N TYR A 43 -0.10 -5.84 5.67
CA TYR A 43 0.52 -7.02 6.23
C TYR A 43 0.85 -8.03 5.13
N ASN A 44 2.14 -8.30 4.93
CA ASN A 44 2.55 -9.47 4.17
C ASN A 44 2.58 -10.66 5.11
N PHE A 45 1.82 -11.70 4.81
CA PHE A 45 1.92 -12.98 5.50
C PHE A 45 3.10 -13.78 4.92
N GLU A 46 4.30 -13.47 5.39
CA GLU A 46 5.44 -14.39 5.30
C GLU A 46 5.32 -15.39 6.45
N PHE A 47 4.55 -16.47 6.23
CA PHE A 47 4.58 -17.61 7.15
C PHE A 47 6.00 -18.18 7.17
N GLU A 48 6.59 -18.41 8.36
CA GLU A 48 7.75 -19.30 8.52
C GLU A 48 7.33 -20.69 8.06
N ARG A 49 7.55 -20.97 6.77
CA ARG A 49 7.02 -22.12 6.05
C ARG A 49 8.04 -23.26 6.07
N THR A 50 7.62 -24.44 6.49
CA THR A 50 8.30 -25.68 6.09
C THR A 50 8.21 -25.80 4.56
N GLU A 51 9.28 -26.23 3.89
CA GLU A 51 9.43 -26.22 2.41
C GLU A 51 8.37 -27.06 1.65
N GLU A 52 7.54 -27.83 2.36
CA GLU A 52 6.59 -28.81 1.80
C GLU A 52 5.22 -28.22 1.41
N GLU A 53 4.86 -27.01 1.86
CA GLU A 53 3.56 -26.34 1.57
C GLU A 53 3.66 -24.99 0.82
N LEU A 54 4.81 -24.68 0.20
CA LEU A 54 4.90 -23.51 -0.69
C LEU A 54 4.09 -23.77 -1.98
N PRO A 55 3.29 -22.82 -2.51
CA PRO A 55 2.83 -22.89 -3.89
C PRO A 55 4.09 -22.83 -4.74
N LYS A 56 4.54 -24.01 -5.19
CA LYS A 56 5.86 -24.30 -5.78
C LYS A 56 6.26 -23.45 -6.99
N HIS A 57 5.41 -22.54 -7.42
CA HIS A 57 5.47 -21.86 -8.71
C HIS A 57 5.14 -20.36 -8.67
N TRP A 58 4.95 -19.74 -7.50
CA TRP A 58 4.70 -18.29 -7.48
C TRP A 58 5.88 -17.51 -8.05
N LYS A 59 5.56 -16.67 -9.03
CA LYS A 59 6.53 -15.81 -9.72
C LYS A 59 6.93 -14.62 -8.84
N PRO A 60 8.04 -13.95 -9.15
CA PRO A 60 8.41 -12.69 -8.49
C PRO A 60 7.26 -11.68 -8.59
N MET A 61 6.95 -11.00 -7.48
CA MET A 61 5.84 -10.02 -7.42
C MET A 61 6.01 -8.90 -8.45
N ILE A 62 4.92 -8.57 -9.14
CA ILE A 62 4.87 -7.43 -10.06
C ILE A 62 4.12 -6.26 -9.42
N ARG A 63 4.52 -5.04 -9.79
CA ARG A 63 3.88 -3.79 -9.33
C ARG A 63 3.12 -3.17 -10.47
N VAL A 64 1.83 -2.91 -10.26
CA VAL A 64 0.93 -2.38 -11.29
C VAL A 64 0.33 -1.08 -10.80
N ALA A 65 0.55 0.01 -11.54
CA ALA A 65 -0.06 1.31 -11.29
C ALA A 65 -1.27 1.53 -12.18
N VAL A 66 -2.42 1.89 -11.59
CA VAL A 66 -3.67 2.12 -12.30
C VAL A 66 -4.13 3.56 -12.09
N SER A 67 -4.07 4.38 -13.15
CA SER A 67 -4.62 5.73 -13.15
C SER A 67 -6.14 5.73 -13.28
N GLY A 68 -6.79 6.68 -12.62
CA GLY A 68 -8.26 6.75 -12.65
C GLY A 68 -8.89 5.55 -11.96
N ALA A 69 -8.30 5.09 -10.85
CA ALA A 69 -8.73 3.87 -10.16
C ALA A 69 -10.19 3.91 -9.68
N ALA A 70 -10.73 5.10 -9.40
CA ALA A 70 -12.14 5.31 -9.05
C ALA A 70 -13.10 5.30 -10.25
N GLY A 71 -12.61 5.04 -11.47
CA GLY A 71 -13.43 4.96 -12.67
C GLY A 71 -14.18 3.64 -12.79
N GLN A 72 -15.31 3.64 -13.49
CA GLN A 72 -16.14 2.44 -13.70
C GLN A 72 -15.37 1.32 -14.45
N ILE A 73 -14.54 1.67 -15.42
CA ILE A 73 -13.69 0.71 -16.15
C ILE A 73 -12.68 0.08 -15.20
N SER A 74 -12.01 0.91 -14.39
CA SER A 74 -11.00 0.48 -13.43
C SER A 74 -11.60 -0.46 -12.39
N ASN A 75 -12.83 -0.22 -11.93
CA ASN A 75 -13.46 -1.08 -10.94
C ASN A 75 -13.51 -2.55 -11.40
N HIS A 76 -14.00 -2.80 -12.61
CA HIS A 76 -14.02 -4.15 -13.18
C HIS A 76 -12.62 -4.72 -13.44
N LEU A 77 -11.70 -3.90 -13.96
CA LEU A 77 -10.34 -4.33 -14.26
C LEU A 77 -9.56 -4.76 -13.02
N LEU A 78 -9.70 -4.03 -11.91
CA LEU A 78 -8.96 -4.29 -10.68
C LEU A 78 -9.29 -5.67 -10.10
N PHE A 79 -10.55 -6.09 -10.12
CA PHE A 79 -10.92 -7.45 -9.70
C PHE A 79 -10.38 -8.54 -10.63
N GLN A 80 -10.25 -8.28 -11.93
CA GLN A 80 -9.63 -9.23 -12.87
C GLN A 80 -8.11 -9.34 -12.68
N ILE A 81 -7.46 -8.27 -12.24
CA ILE A 81 -6.04 -8.32 -11.87
C ILE A 81 -5.88 -9.07 -10.55
N ALA A 82 -6.69 -8.73 -9.55
CA ALA A 82 -6.64 -9.33 -8.22
C ALA A 82 -6.98 -10.84 -8.24
N SER A 83 -7.86 -11.30 -9.13
CA SER A 83 -8.20 -12.72 -9.27
C SER A 83 -7.13 -13.55 -10.00
N GLY A 84 -6.09 -12.92 -10.54
CA GLY A 84 -5.07 -13.60 -11.35
C GLY A 84 -5.49 -13.86 -12.79
N LEU A 85 -6.69 -13.45 -13.25
CA LEU A 85 -7.12 -13.64 -14.63
C LEU A 85 -6.21 -12.94 -15.65
N THR A 86 -5.61 -11.81 -15.25
CA THR A 86 -4.79 -10.98 -16.15
C THR A 86 -3.36 -11.50 -16.31
N PHE A 87 -2.74 -11.98 -15.22
CA PHE A 87 -1.31 -12.34 -15.19
C PHE A 87 -1.03 -13.81 -14.88
N GLY A 88 -2.06 -14.59 -14.56
CA GLY A 88 -1.97 -15.96 -14.07
C GLY A 88 -2.20 -16.05 -12.55
N GLU A 89 -2.74 -17.17 -12.09
CA GLU A 89 -2.97 -17.47 -10.67
C GLU A 89 -1.66 -17.59 -9.87
N ASP A 90 -0.53 -17.74 -10.56
CA ASP A 90 0.80 -17.88 -10.00
C ASP A 90 1.57 -16.56 -9.87
N GLN A 91 0.96 -15.45 -10.30
CA GLN A 91 1.61 -14.15 -10.33
C GLN A 91 1.06 -13.24 -9.21
N PRO A 92 1.77 -13.07 -8.08
CA PRO A 92 1.39 -12.09 -7.08
C PRO A 92 1.54 -10.66 -7.64
N VAL A 93 0.58 -9.79 -7.29
CA VAL A 93 0.50 -8.41 -7.79
C VAL A 93 0.35 -7.42 -6.64
N ALA A 94 1.11 -6.34 -6.68
CA ALA A 94 0.93 -5.16 -5.84
C ALA A 94 0.26 -4.02 -6.64
N LEU A 95 -0.93 -3.60 -6.21
CA LEU A 95 -1.72 -2.57 -6.89
C LEU A 95 -1.45 -1.18 -6.30
N HIS A 96 -1.09 -0.24 -7.18
CA HIS A 96 -0.93 1.17 -6.87
C HIS A 96 -2.06 1.97 -7.51
N LEU A 97 -3.05 2.36 -6.71
CA LEU A 97 -4.24 3.06 -7.18
C LEU A 97 -3.99 4.57 -7.25
N LEU A 98 -4.01 5.15 -8.45
CA LEU A 98 -3.77 6.57 -8.68
C LEU A 98 -5.09 7.29 -8.99
N GLY A 99 -5.38 8.33 -8.21
CA GLY A 99 -6.54 9.19 -8.37
C GLY A 99 -6.19 10.67 -8.34
N SER A 100 -7.19 11.51 -8.64
CA SER A 100 -7.11 12.96 -8.42
C SER A 100 -7.51 13.34 -6.99
N ASP A 101 -7.24 14.57 -6.57
CA ASP A 101 -7.70 15.08 -5.28
C ASP A 101 -9.22 14.98 -5.09
N ARG A 102 -10.00 15.13 -6.16
CA ARG A 102 -11.47 15.05 -6.14
C ARG A 102 -12.01 13.63 -5.98
N SER A 103 -11.18 12.64 -6.27
CA SER A 103 -11.56 11.22 -6.27
C SER A 103 -10.88 10.43 -5.16
N LYS A 104 -10.25 11.10 -4.18
CA LYS A 104 -9.54 10.44 -3.06
C LYS A 104 -10.44 9.48 -2.31
N ASP A 105 -11.62 9.93 -1.89
CA ASP A 105 -12.56 9.11 -1.13
C ASP A 105 -13.09 7.94 -1.96
N ALA A 106 -13.30 8.15 -3.27
CA ALA A 106 -13.72 7.09 -4.17
C ALA A 106 -12.64 6.03 -4.37
N VAL A 107 -11.37 6.43 -4.53
CA VAL A 107 -10.24 5.48 -4.61
C VAL A 107 -10.08 4.70 -3.30
N GLN A 108 -10.29 5.34 -2.16
CA GLN A 108 -10.34 4.64 -0.86
C GLN A 108 -11.49 3.64 -0.79
N GLY A 109 -12.66 3.99 -1.34
CA GLY A 109 -13.78 3.06 -1.49
C GLY A 109 -13.39 1.79 -2.26
N VAL A 110 -12.75 1.97 -3.42
CA VAL A 110 -12.25 0.83 -4.23
C VAL A 110 -11.23 -0.01 -3.46
N ALA A 111 -10.31 0.62 -2.71
CA ALA A 111 -9.35 -0.12 -1.90
C ALA A 111 -10.02 -0.96 -0.79
N ARG A 112 -11.16 -0.51 -0.23
CA ARG A 112 -11.96 -1.29 0.74
C ARG A 112 -12.73 -2.43 0.11
N GLU A 113 -13.11 -2.31 -1.16
CA GLU A 113 -13.80 -3.39 -1.87
C GLU A 113 -12.83 -4.51 -2.30
N LEU A 114 -11.54 -4.19 -2.41
CA LEU A 114 -10.49 -5.18 -2.70
C LEU A 114 -10.06 -5.97 -1.47
N GLU A 115 -10.19 -5.39 -0.26
CA GLU A 115 -9.90 -6.01 1.05
C GLU A 115 -10.87 -7.15 1.39
#